data_AF-A0A925EYA4-F1
#
_entry.id   AF-A0A925EYA4-F1
#
_cell.length_a   1.000
_cell.length_b   1.000
_cell.length_c   1.000
_cell.angle_alpha   90.00
_cell.angle_beta   90.00
_cell.angle_gamma   90.00
#
_symmetry.space_group_name_H-M   'P 1'
#
loop_
_entity.id
_entity.type
_entity.pdbx_description
1 polymer ?
#
loop_
_entity_poly.entity_id
_entity_poly.type
_entity_poly.pdbx_seq_one_letter_code
_entity_poly.pdbx_strand_id
1 'polypeptide(L)'
;MSTPAAAEPFAQLRAAYAARDADAAAAAYAPDAEVIYRYAGVPEERYIGRAAIAASFRKLFAQIDPAKPLDLNFRTTNRQGKKISGIYRLRIGQDSASYGRFEVDLAPHGSFLRDTSRGALLNEFEDASGSVMLAANDEDLEPTYYDRLVGRYRLADGCDLVITRSIVRLFVRNSCTQVWRGLTRVS
;
A
#
# COMPACT_ATOMS: atom_id res chain seq x y z
N MET A 1 9.13 21.07 -0.61
CA MET A 1 10.06 19.92 -0.45
C MET A 1 10.31 19.73 1.04
N SER A 2 9.67 18.73 1.63
CA SER A 2 9.69 18.40 3.08
C SER A 2 9.21 16.94 3.18
N THR A 3 9.80 15.94 3.83
CA THR A 3 11.08 15.73 4.53
C THR A 3 11.29 14.18 4.54
N PRO A 4 12.50 13.63 4.30
CA PRO A 4 12.71 12.17 4.15
C PRO A 4 12.50 11.32 5.42
N ALA A 5 12.48 11.94 6.61
CA ALA A 5 12.43 11.22 7.90
C ALA A 5 11.10 10.49 8.19
N ALA A 6 10.03 10.84 7.49
CA ALA A 6 8.70 10.25 7.67
C ALA A 6 8.52 8.88 7.01
N ALA A 7 9.38 8.53 6.06
CA ALA A 7 9.28 7.28 5.29
C ALA A 7 10.04 6.12 5.93
N GLU A 8 10.97 6.39 6.87
CA GLU A 8 11.89 5.37 7.39
C GLU A 8 11.22 4.12 7.98
N PRO A 9 10.24 4.21 8.91
CA PRO A 9 9.69 2.99 9.51
C PRO A 9 8.82 2.20 8.51
N PHE A 10 8.14 2.87 7.57
CA PHE A 10 7.38 2.21 6.50
C PHE A 10 8.29 1.57 5.47
N ALA A 11 9.40 2.22 5.10
CA ALA A 11 10.41 1.70 4.19
C ALA A 11 11.11 0.48 4.80
N GLN A 12 11.48 0.56 6.08
CA GLN A 12 12.02 -0.55 6.83
C GLN A 12 11.04 -1.73 6.87
N LEU A 13 9.76 -1.47 7.17
CA LEU A 13 8.75 -2.52 7.20
C LEU A 13 8.55 -3.16 5.82
N ARG A 14 8.51 -2.37 4.74
CA ARG A 14 8.46 -2.92 3.37
C ARG A 14 9.66 -3.79 3.04
N ALA A 15 10.88 -3.32 3.35
CA ALA A 15 12.10 -4.09 3.10
C ALA A 15 12.12 -5.40 3.91
N ALA A 16 11.66 -5.36 5.16
CA ALA A 16 11.55 -6.54 6.00
C ALA A 16 10.54 -7.55 5.46
N TYR A 17 9.41 -7.11 4.90
CA TYR A 17 8.47 -8.00 4.20
C TYR A 17 9.09 -8.64 2.97
N ALA A 18 9.79 -7.85 2.13
CA ALA A 18 10.48 -8.38 0.95
C ALA A 18 11.54 -9.43 1.33
N ALA A 19 12.25 -9.23 2.45
CA ALA A 19 13.25 -10.16 2.98
C ALA A 19 12.66 -11.29 3.86
N ARG A 20 11.37 -11.23 4.21
CA ARG A 20 10.71 -12.09 5.20
C ARG A 20 11.41 -12.10 6.57
N ASP A 21 12.01 -10.99 6.94
CA ASP A 21 12.76 -10.83 8.18
C ASP A 21 11.83 -10.27 9.27
N ALA A 22 11.35 -11.16 10.13
CA ALA A 22 10.43 -10.82 11.20
C ALA A 22 11.07 -9.92 12.27
N ASP A 23 12.37 -10.07 12.51
CA ASP A 23 13.09 -9.30 13.52
C ASP A 23 13.40 -7.89 12.97
N ALA A 24 13.75 -7.77 11.69
CA ALA A 24 13.86 -6.47 11.01
C ALA A 24 12.52 -5.74 10.91
N ALA A 25 11.41 -6.46 10.70
CA ALA A 25 10.07 -5.89 10.70
C ALA A 25 9.73 -5.33 12.09
N ALA A 26 9.96 -6.11 13.15
CA ALA A 26 9.75 -5.66 14.52
C ALA A 26 10.69 -4.50 14.94
N ALA A 27 11.86 -4.38 14.32
CA ALA A 27 12.78 -3.27 14.59
C ALA A 27 12.24 -1.90 14.11
N ALA A 28 11.24 -1.86 13.23
CA ALA A 28 10.55 -0.61 12.85
C ALA A 28 9.65 -0.06 13.97
N TYR A 29 9.41 -0.85 15.01
CA TYR A 29 8.57 -0.52 16.16
C TYR A 29 9.41 -0.09 17.37
N ALA A 30 8.84 0.70 18.26
CA ALA A 30 9.43 1.02 19.56
C ALA A 30 9.55 -0.25 20.45
N PRO A 31 10.45 -0.29 21.46
CA PRO A 31 10.63 -1.46 22.32
C PRO A 31 9.35 -1.96 22.99
N ASP A 32 8.48 -1.02 23.38
CA ASP A 32 7.20 -1.20 24.09
C ASP A 32 5.99 -0.97 23.18
N ALA A 33 6.19 -0.97 21.86
CA ALA A 33 5.12 -0.70 20.91
C ALA A 33 4.00 -1.74 20.96
N GLU A 34 2.86 -1.34 20.42
CA GLU A 34 1.66 -2.16 20.34
C GLU A 34 1.21 -2.35 18.89
N VAL A 35 1.00 -3.61 18.49
CA VAL A 35 0.37 -3.98 17.22
C VAL A 35 -0.99 -4.62 17.49
N ILE A 36 -2.03 -4.13 16.82
CA ILE A 36 -3.41 -4.60 16.97
C ILE A 36 -3.96 -5.00 15.60
N TYR A 37 -4.40 -6.25 15.47
CA TYR A 37 -5.11 -6.74 14.29
C TYR A 37 -6.62 -6.86 14.57
N ARG A 38 -7.43 -6.12 13.82
CA ARG A 38 -8.90 -6.05 13.93
C ARG A 38 -9.55 -6.44 12.61
N TYR A 39 -9.53 -7.72 12.29
CA TYR A 39 -10.20 -8.25 11.09
C TYR A 39 -11.62 -8.72 11.43
N ALA A 40 -12.56 -8.48 10.52
CA ALA A 40 -13.95 -8.87 10.73
C ALA A 40 -14.08 -10.40 10.79
N GLY A 41 -14.87 -10.91 11.74
CA GLY A 41 -15.13 -12.35 11.88
C GLY A 41 -14.05 -13.15 12.61
N VAL A 42 -12.99 -12.51 13.10
CA VAL A 42 -11.95 -13.14 13.93
C VAL A 42 -11.74 -12.34 15.23
N PRO A 43 -11.26 -12.98 16.32
CA PRO A 43 -10.90 -12.26 17.54
C PRO A 43 -9.82 -11.19 17.28
N GLU A 44 -9.89 -10.08 18.03
CA GLU A 44 -8.80 -9.08 18.04
C GLU A 44 -7.51 -9.76 18.53
N GLU A 45 -6.43 -9.60 17.78
CA GLU A 45 -5.10 -10.02 18.21
C GLU A 45 -4.28 -8.79 18.62
N ARG A 46 -3.56 -8.89 19.73
CA ARG A 46 -2.73 -7.81 20.27
C ARG A 46 -1.36 -8.32 20.65
N TYR A 47 -0.33 -7.62 20.17
CA TYR A 47 1.07 -7.96 20.41
C TYR A 47 1.77 -6.73 20.99
N ILE A 48 2.35 -6.88 22.18
CA ILE A 48 3.01 -5.78 22.90
C ILE A 48 4.49 -6.10 23.05
N GLY A 49 5.31 -5.14 22.66
CA GLY A 49 6.75 -5.22 22.65
C GLY A 49 7.33 -5.97 21.46
N ARG A 50 8.57 -5.64 21.11
CA ARG A 50 9.24 -6.13 19.89
C ARG A 50 9.27 -7.65 19.74
N ALA A 51 9.47 -8.38 20.84
CA ALA A 51 9.54 -9.85 20.80
C ALA A 51 8.19 -10.47 20.37
N ALA A 52 7.07 -9.97 20.90
CA ALA A 52 5.74 -10.44 20.53
C ALA A 52 5.39 -10.04 19.08
N ILE A 53 5.78 -8.83 18.68
CA ILE A 53 5.59 -8.33 17.31
C ILE A 53 6.42 -9.14 16.30
N ALA A 54 7.68 -9.47 16.62
CA ALA A 54 8.50 -10.34 15.77
C ALA A 54 7.87 -11.73 15.63
N ALA A 55 7.33 -12.28 16.73
CA ALA A 55 6.62 -13.56 16.68
C ALA A 55 5.37 -13.52 15.78
N SER A 56 4.61 -12.41 15.78
CA SER A 56 3.44 -12.26 14.89
C SER A 56 3.85 -12.19 13.42
N PHE A 57 4.90 -11.44 13.07
CA PHE A 57 5.43 -11.41 11.70
C PHE A 57 5.99 -12.77 11.27
N ARG A 58 6.68 -13.48 12.17
CA ARG A 58 7.19 -14.83 11.88
C ARG A 58 6.05 -15.80 11.58
N LYS A 59 4.95 -15.74 12.36
CA LYS A 59 3.73 -16.52 12.12
C LYS A 59 3.11 -16.19 10.77
N LEU A 60 3.02 -14.91 10.40
CA LEU A 60 2.52 -14.47 9.10
C LEU A 60 3.40 -15.01 7.95
N PHE A 61 4.71 -14.79 8.01
CA PHE A 61 5.63 -15.18 6.94
C PHE A 61 5.70 -16.71 6.75
N ALA A 62 5.56 -17.49 7.82
CA ALA A 62 5.51 -18.95 7.75
C ALA A 62 4.28 -19.50 7.03
N GLN A 63 3.18 -18.73 6.96
CA GLN A 63 1.96 -19.13 6.25
C GLN A 63 2.03 -18.87 4.74
N ILE A 64 3.03 -18.13 4.28
CA ILE A 64 3.16 -17.73 2.89
C ILE A 64 4.23 -18.56 2.21
N ASP A 65 3.87 -19.22 1.11
CA ASP A 65 4.79 -19.95 0.23
C ASP A 65 6.10 -19.16 0.00
N PRO A 66 7.28 -19.68 0.40
CA PRO A 66 8.56 -18.98 0.31
C PRO A 66 8.97 -18.62 -1.12
N ALA A 67 8.44 -19.31 -2.15
CA ALA A 67 8.71 -18.98 -3.54
C ALA A 67 8.00 -17.71 -4.02
N LYS A 68 6.98 -17.23 -3.30
CA LYS A 68 6.21 -16.04 -3.68
C LYS A 68 6.89 -14.77 -3.16
N PRO A 69 7.29 -13.81 -4.01
CA PRO A 69 7.79 -12.53 -3.52
C PRO A 69 6.70 -11.77 -2.74
N LEU A 70 7.12 -10.98 -1.76
CA LEU A 70 6.26 -10.09 -1.00
C LEU A 70 6.57 -8.63 -1.35
N ASP A 71 5.55 -7.85 -1.63
CA ASP A 71 5.68 -6.39 -1.76
C ASP A 71 4.58 -5.70 -0.95
N LEU A 72 5.01 -4.84 -0.02
CA LEU A 72 4.13 -4.11 0.87
C LEU A 72 4.16 -2.63 0.53
N ASN A 73 3.03 -2.11 0.06
CA ASN A 73 2.88 -0.70 -0.29
C ASN A 73 1.87 -0.01 0.62
N PHE A 74 2.14 1.26 0.91
CA PHE A 74 1.30 2.10 1.76
C PHE A 74 0.83 3.32 0.99
N ARG A 75 -0.43 3.69 1.20
CA ARG A 75 -1.03 4.92 0.73
C ARG A 75 -1.55 5.70 1.93
N THR A 76 -0.90 6.82 2.24
CA THR A 76 -1.33 7.70 3.34
C THR A 76 -2.55 8.50 2.90
N THR A 77 -3.62 8.45 3.69
CA THR A 77 -4.82 9.26 3.46
C THR A 77 -4.90 10.45 4.41
N ASN A 78 -4.31 10.36 5.60
CA ASN A 78 -4.27 11.45 6.57
C ASN A 78 -2.97 11.42 7.38
N ARG A 79 -2.48 12.61 7.73
CA ARG A 79 -1.36 12.79 8.66
C ARG A 79 -1.61 13.98 9.56
N GLN A 80 -1.64 13.73 10.87
CA GLN A 80 -1.82 14.75 11.91
C GLN A 80 -0.69 14.62 12.94
N GLY A 81 0.38 15.38 12.73
CA GLY A 81 1.59 15.31 13.56
C GLY A 81 2.22 13.91 13.51
N LYS A 82 2.16 13.19 14.62
CA LYS A 82 2.70 11.83 14.79
C LYS A 82 1.68 10.73 14.47
N LYS A 83 0.44 11.09 14.15
CA LYS A 83 -0.60 10.14 13.75
C LYS A 83 -0.67 10.06 12.23
N ILE A 84 -0.63 8.85 11.70
CA ILE A 84 -0.72 8.59 10.26
C ILE A 84 -1.78 7.52 10.05
N SER A 85 -2.68 7.73 9.11
CA SER A 85 -3.60 6.68 8.67
C SER A 85 -3.63 6.56 7.17
N GLY A 86 -4.05 5.39 6.71
CA GLY A 86 -4.02 5.07 5.30
C GLY A 86 -4.48 3.66 5.02
N ILE A 87 -4.11 3.19 3.84
CA ILE A 87 -4.42 1.86 3.34
C ILE A 87 -3.12 1.23 2.83
N TYR A 88 -2.89 -0.02 3.16
CA TYR A 88 -1.79 -0.81 2.64
C TYR A 88 -2.30 -1.87 1.66
N ARG A 89 -1.42 -2.27 0.76
CA ARG A 89 -1.56 -3.43 -0.11
C ARG A 89 -0.35 -4.33 0.09
N LEU A 90 -0.60 -5.59 0.44
CA LEU A 90 0.40 -6.64 0.48
C LEU A 90 0.20 -7.55 -0.73
N ARG A 91 1.13 -7.53 -1.68
CA ARG A 91 1.17 -8.49 -2.80
C ARG A 91 1.93 -9.74 -2.39
N ILE A 92 1.41 -10.88 -2.81
CA ILE A 92 1.95 -12.21 -2.54
C ILE A 92 2.07 -12.94 -3.89
N GLY A 93 3.25 -12.88 -4.48
CA GLY A 93 3.45 -13.31 -5.87
C GLY A 93 2.76 -12.38 -6.87
N GLN A 94 2.39 -12.92 -8.03
CA GLN A 94 1.80 -12.14 -9.13
C GLN A 94 0.26 -12.05 -9.06
N ASP A 95 -0.40 -13.01 -8.40
CA ASP A 95 -1.84 -13.23 -8.55
C ASP A 95 -2.66 -12.97 -7.28
N SER A 96 -2.01 -12.61 -6.18
CA SER A 96 -2.67 -12.44 -4.89
C SER A 96 -2.28 -11.13 -4.23
N ALA A 97 -3.27 -10.40 -3.75
CA ALA A 97 -3.08 -9.19 -2.97
C ALA A 97 -4.05 -9.17 -1.77
N SER A 98 -3.57 -8.69 -0.64
CA SER A 98 -4.35 -8.38 0.55
C SER A 98 -4.34 -6.88 0.79
N TYR A 99 -5.45 -6.35 1.31
CA TYR A 99 -5.67 -4.94 1.52
C TYR A 99 -6.07 -4.71 2.98
N GLY A 100 -5.49 -3.68 3.60
CA GLY A 100 -5.87 -3.30 4.95
C GLY A 100 -5.76 -1.81 5.21
N ARG A 101 -6.58 -1.30 6.12
CA ARG A 101 -6.41 0.05 6.64
C ARG A 101 -5.45 0.00 7.80
N PHE A 102 -4.61 1.02 7.92
CA PHE A 102 -3.71 1.19 9.04
C PHE A 102 -3.94 2.54 9.73
N GLU A 103 -3.73 2.55 11.03
CA GLU A 103 -3.65 3.73 11.87
C GLU A 103 -2.42 3.55 12.77
N VAL A 104 -1.43 4.43 12.60
CA VAL A 104 -0.18 4.38 13.36
C VAL A 104 0.05 5.65 14.15
N ASP A 105 0.56 5.48 15.37
CA ASP A 105 1.14 6.55 16.17
C ASP A 105 2.67 6.39 16.15
N LEU A 106 3.39 7.45 15.78
CA LEU A 106 4.84 7.47 15.76
C LEU A 106 5.41 7.96 17.10
N ALA A 107 6.47 7.32 17.56
CA ALA A 107 7.30 7.82 18.65
C ALA A 107 8.12 9.06 18.20
N PRO A 108 8.69 9.86 19.12
CA PRO A 108 9.48 11.05 18.77
C PRO A 108 10.62 10.79 17.78
N HIS A 109 11.27 9.63 17.86
CA HIS A 109 12.35 9.19 16.97
C HIS A 109 11.88 8.51 15.67
N GLY A 110 10.58 8.51 15.37
CA GLY A 110 10.04 8.02 14.10
C GLY A 110 9.59 6.56 14.06
N SER A 111 9.97 5.69 15.02
CA SER A 111 9.46 4.32 15.05
C SER A 111 7.96 4.23 15.37
N PHE A 112 7.31 3.13 15.01
CA PHE A 112 5.92 2.88 15.37
C PHE A 112 5.77 2.64 16.87
N LEU A 113 4.95 3.45 17.55
CA LEU A 113 4.54 3.24 18.94
C LEU A 113 3.25 2.41 19.02
N ARG A 114 2.33 2.67 18.10
CA ARG A 114 1.10 1.90 17.93
C ARG A 114 0.82 1.69 16.46
N ASP A 115 0.35 0.51 16.10
CA ASP A 115 -0.11 0.15 14.76
C ASP A 115 -1.39 -0.66 14.88
N THR A 116 -2.48 -0.11 14.35
CA THR A 116 -3.76 -0.80 14.28
C THR A 116 -4.10 -1.08 12.82
N SER A 117 -4.26 -2.36 12.50
CA SER A 117 -4.60 -2.84 11.17
C SER A 117 -5.99 -3.48 11.15
N ARG A 118 -6.76 -3.20 10.09
CA ARG A 118 -8.07 -3.80 9.83
C ARG A 118 -8.24 -4.08 8.34
N GLY A 119 -9.18 -4.93 7.97
CA GLY A 119 -9.42 -5.27 6.55
C GLY A 119 -9.81 -4.05 5.72
N ALA A 120 -9.44 -4.04 4.44
CA ALA A 120 -9.89 -3.08 3.43
C ALA A 120 -10.23 -3.81 2.13
N LEU A 121 -10.88 -3.10 1.20
CA LEU A 121 -11.15 -3.60 -0.13
C LEU A 121 -10.18 -3.01 -1.17
N LEU A 122 -10.05 -3.70 -2.31
CA LEU A 122 -9.26 -3.27 -3.46
C LEU A 122 -9.61 -1.84 -3.90
N ASN A 123 -10.89 -1.55 -4.09
CA ASN A 123 -11.35 -0.25 -4.53
C ASN A 123 -11.00 0.85 -3.52
N GLU A 124 -10.93 0.55 -2.23
CA GLU A 124 -10.52 1.55 -1.24
C GLU A 124 -9.06 1.96 -1.41
N PHE A 125 -8.17 1.00 -1.66
CA PHE A 125 -6.76 1.29 -1.91
C PHE A 125 -6.58 2.09 -3.21
N GLU A 126 -7.27 1.67 -4.27
CA GLU A 126 -7.15 2.32 -5.57
C GLU A 126 -7.89 3.66 -5.65
N ASP A 127 -8.99 3.86 -4.93
CA ASP A 127 -9.73 5.13 -4.94
C ASP A 127 -9.17 6.15 -3.92
N ALA A 128 -8.34 5.71 -2.96
CA ALA A 128 -7.83 6.60 -1.91
C ALA A 128 -7.02 7.78 -2.48
N SER A 129 -7.27 8.99 -1.97
CA SER A 129 -6.69 10.26 -2.43
C SER A 129 -5.23 10.52 -2.05
N GLY A 130 -4.49 9.48 -1.67
CA GLY A 130 -3.07 9.55 -1.31
C GLY A 130 -2.15 9.12 -2.44
N SER A 131 -0.88 9.52 -2.42
CA SER A 131 0.15 8.85 -3.23
C SER A 131 0.65 7.59 -2.51
N VAL A 132 1.11 6.60 -3.27
CA VAL A 132 1.86 5.49 -2.68
C VAL A 132 3.20 6.03 -2.16
N MET A 133 3.54 5.68 -0.92
CA MET A 133 4.66 6.30 -0.20
C MET A 133 6.05 5.91 -0.77
N LEU A 134 6.20 4.70 -1.29
CA LEU A 134 7.53 4.10 -1.53
C LEU A 134 7.74 3.57 -2.96
N ALA A 135 6.69 3.49 -3.79
CA ALA A 135 6.77 2.96 -5.15
C ALA A 135 5.80 3.66 -6.12
N ALA A 136 5.56 4.97 -5.97
CA ALA A 136 4.57 5.68 -6.79
C ALA A 136 4.77 5.54 -8.32
N ASN A 137 6.02 5.34 -8.79
CA ASN A 137 6.35 5.22 -10.21
C ASN A 137 6.55 3.77 -10.70
N ASP A 138 6.71 2.82 -9.77
CA ASP A 138 6.97 1.40 -10.04
C ASP A 138 5.81 0.53 -9.56
N GLU A 139 4.66 1.16 -9.25
CA GLU A 139 3.45 0.47 -8.86
C GLU A 139 2.80 -0.15 -10.08
N ASP A 140 2.88 -1.47 -10.17
CA ASP A 140 2.03 -2.25 -11.05
C ASP A 140 0.54 -1.91 -10.78
N LEU A 141 -0.18 -1.53 -11.82
CA LEU A 141 -1.61 -1.34 -11.84
C LEU A 141 -2.31 -2.68 -11.64
N GLU A 142 -3.26 -2.73 -10.71
CA GLU A 142 -4.13 -3.89 -10.51
C GLU A 142 -5.01 -4.13 -11.75
N PRO A 143 -4.79 -5.21 -12.55
CA PRO A 143 -5.54 -5.45 -13.79
C PRO A 143 -7.05 -5.39 -13.60
N THR A 144 -7.55 -6.09 -12.58
CA THR A 144 -8.98 -6.22 -12.30
C THR A 144 -9.66 -4.88 -12.01
N TYR A 145 -8.94 -3.93 -11.41
CA TYR A 145 -9.45 -2.59 -11.16
C TYR A 145 -9.31 -1.67 -12.38
N TYR A 146 -8.17 -1.70 -13.07
CA TYR A 146 -7.86 -0.72 -14.12
C TYR A 146 -8.40 -1.10 -15.50
N ASP A 147 -8.68 -2.37 -15.77
CA ASP A 147 -9.27 -2.83 -17.04
C ASP A 147 -10.66 -2.22 -17.27
N ARG A 148 -11.39 -1.85 -16.21
CA ARG A 148 -12.67 -1.14 -16.32
C ARG A 148 -12.55 0.28 -16.89
N LEU A 149 -11.35 0.85 -16.88
CA LEU A 149 -11.05 2.20 -17.40
C LEU A 149 -10.45 2.16 -18.81
N VAL A 150 -10.11 0.98 -19.32
CA VAL A 150 -9.57 0.79 -20.67
C VAL A 150 -10.74 0.70 -21.66
N GLY A 151 -10.61 1.39 -22.79
CA GLY A 151 -11.66 1.39 -23.81
C GLY A 151 -11.67 2.63 -24.69
N ARG A 152 -12.75 2.80 -25.45
CA ARG A 152 -13.01 3.97 -26.29
C ARG A 152 -14.16 4.78 -25.70
N TYR A 153 -13.93 6.07 -25.49
CA TYR A 153 -14.89 7.00 -24.90
C TYR A 153 -15.19 8.09 -25.91
N ARG A 154 -16.45 8.18 -26.33
CA ARG A 154 -16.93 9.19 -27.29
C ARG A 154 -17.07 10.54 -26.60
N LEU A 155 -16.46 11.58 -27.16
CA LEU A 155 -16.63 12.96 -26.73
C LEU A 155 -17.75 13.64 -27.52
N ALA A 156 -18.29 14.72 -26.95
CA ALA A 156 -19.39 15.49 -27.55
C ALA A 156 -19.00 16.20 -28.86
N ASP A 157 -17.70 16.45 -29.07
CA ASP A 157 -17.12 17.04 -30.28
C ASP A 157 -16.92 16.01 -31.42
N GLY A 158 -17.33 14.75 -31.20
CA GLY A 158 -17.18 13.66 -32.16
C GLY A 158 -15.80 12.98 -32.15
N CYS A 159 -14.87 13.45 -31.31
CA CYS A 159 -13.60 12.79 -31.06
C CYS A 159 -13.77 11.59 -30.13
N ASP A 160 -12.81 10.66 -30.17
CA ASP A 160 -12.75 9.53 -29.25
C ASP A 160 -11.50 9.64 -28.37
N LEU A 161 -11.64 9.36 -27.08
CA LEU A 161 -10.52 9.07 -26.19
C LEU A 161 -10.33 7.56 -26.13
N VAL A 162 -9.17 7.09 -26.57
CA VAL A 162 -8.76 5.69 -26.43
C VAL A 162 -7.88 5.58 -25.20
N ILE A 163 -8.39 4.94 -24.15
CA ILE A 163 -7.64 4.66 -22.93
C ILE A 163 -7.08 3.25 -23.01
N THR A 164 -5.78 3.10 -22.73
CA THR A 164 -5.06 1.83 -22.62
C THR A 164 -4.13 1.87 -21.41
N ARG A 165 -3.42 0.77 -21.14
CA ARG A 165 -2.51 0.68 -20.01
C ARG A 165 -1.23 -0.09 -20.33
N SER A 166 -0.14 0.28 -19.67
CA SER A 166 0.99 -0.61 -19.40
C SER A 166 0.81 -1.27 -18.04
N ILE A 167 1.83 -2.00 -17.59
CA ILE A 167 1.86 -2.58 -16.25
C ILE A 167 1.80 -1.47 -15.18
N VAL A 168 2.40 -0.29 -15.38
CA VAL A 168 2.54 0.74 -14.33
C VAL A 168 1.77 2.03 -14.59
N ARG A 169 1.13 2.18 -15.76
CA ARG A 169 0.52 3.46 -16.13
C ARG A 169 -0.65 3.34 -17.11
N LEU A 170 -1.66 4.19 -16.93
CA LEU A 170 -2.70 4.40 -17.94
C LEU A 170 -2.28 5.47 -18.96
N PHE A 171 -2.67 5.28 -20.21
CA PHE A 171 -2.43 6.22 -21.31
C PHE A 171 -3.73 6.54 -22.00
N VAL A 172 -3.87 7.78 -22.47
CA VAL A 172 -4.97 8.22 -23.31
C VAL A 172 -4.45 8.74 -24.64
N ARG A 173 -5.13 8.38 -25.73
CA ARG A 173 -4.96 8.97 -27.06
C ARG A 173 -6.25 9.65 -27.48
N ASN A 174 -6.18 10.90 -27.90
CA ASN A 174 -7.30 11.57 -28.55
C ASN A 174 -7.27 11.25 -30.06
N SER A 175 -8.37 10.75 -30.62
CA SER A 175 -8.44 10.31 -32.03
C SER A 175 -8.42 11.45 -33.05
N CYS A 176 -8.75 12.68 -32.67
CA CYS A 176 -8.68 13.83 -33.55
C CYS A 176 -7.26 14.41 -33.61
N THR A 177 -6.60 14.54 -32.46
CA THR A 177 -5.26 15.16 -32.38
C THR A 177 -4.13 14.16 -32.48
N GLN A 178 -4.41 12.86 -32.31
CA GLN A 178 -3.44 11.77 -32.30
C GLN A 178 -2.41 11.84 -31.16
N VAL A 179 -2.59 12.75 -30.20
CA VAL A 179 -1.66 12.96 -29.09
C VAL A 179 -1.88 11.91 -28.01
N TRP A 180 -0.79 11.29 -27.58
CA TRP A 180 -0.74 10.41 -26.41
C TRP A 180 -0.37 11.18 -25.15
N ARG A 181 -1.04 10.87 -24.05
CA ARG A 181 -0.69 11.39 -22.72
C ARG A 181 -0.76 10.27 -21.69
N GLY A 182 0.21 10.22 -20.80
CA GLY A 182 0.08 9.42 -19.59
C GLY A 182 -0.96 10.05 -18.68
N LEU A 183 -1.95 9.27 -18.25
CA LEU A 183 -2.87 9.72 -17.22
C LEU A 183 -2.14 9.79 -15.88
N THR A 184 -2.51 10.79 -15.10
CA THR A 184 -2.07 10.96 -13.72
C THR A 184 -3.31 10.89 -12.86
N ARG A 185 -3.23 10.17 -11.75
CA ARG A 185 -4.31 10.18 -10.75
C ARG A 185 -4.45 11.61 -10.22
N VAL A 186 -5.64 12.18 -10.34
CA VAL A 186 -6.00 13.48 -9.78
C VAL A 186 -6.92 13.17 -8.61
N SER A 187 -6.49 13.51 -7.40
CA SER A 187 -7.22 13.28 -6.15
C SER A 187 -7.21 14.51 -5.28
#